data_AF-A0A924J5I5-F1
#
_entry.id   AF-A0A924J5I5-F1
#
_cell.length_a   1.000
_cell.length_b   1.000
_cell.length_c   1.000
_cell.angle_alpha   90.00
_cell.angle_beta   90.00
_cell.angle_gamma   90.00
#
_symmetry.space_group_name_H-M   'P 1'
#
loop_
_entity.id
_entity.type
_entity.pdbx_description
1 polymer ?
#
loop_
_entity_poly.entity_id
_entity_poly.type
_entity_poly.pdbx_seq_one_letter_code
_entity_poly.pdbx_strand_id
1 'polypeptide(L)'
;MLPSSLTVTLAITILGLLTVAAFLWAWRKGQFDRINDQAMLAMDDDDFNVARPWETVAQRAERVAAHGPTQLPAVPGIWGGAR
;
A
#
# COMPACT_ATOMS: atom_id res chain seq x y z
N MET A 1 -25.21 -36.94 13.75
CA MET A 1 -23.88 -36.31 13.59
C MET A 1 -23.86 -35.64 12.24
N LEU A 2 -23.47 -34.37 12.14
CA LEU A 2 -23.33 -33.72 10.84
C LEU A 2 -22.14 -34.35 10.09
N PRO A 3 -22.23 -34.57 8.77
CA PRO A 3 -21.08 -35.00 7.98
C PRO A 3 -19.94 -33.99 8.13
N SER A 4 -18.72 -34.47 8.33
CA SER A 4 -17.55 -33.59 8.55
C SER A 4 -17.36 -32.58 7.42
N SER A 5 -17.68 -32.97 6.18
CA SER A 5 -17.67 -32.08 5.02
C SER A 5 -18.66 -30.92 5.16
N LEU A 6 -19.87 -31.18 5.65
CA LEU A 6 -20.88 -30.15 5.87
C LEU A 6 -20.46 -29.18 6.97
N THR A 7 -19.87 -29.68 8.06
CA THR A 7 -19.34 -28.83 9.14
C THR A 7 -18.22 -27.90 8.65
N VAL A 8 -17.28 -28.42 7.86
CA VAL A 8 -16.18 -27.62 7.29
C VAL A 8 -16.73 -26.57 6.31
N THR A 9 -17.65 -26.95 5.42
CA THR A 9 -18.27 -26.01 4.47
C THR A 9 -18.99 -24.88 5.19
N LEU A 10 -19.74 -25.17 6.25
CA LEU A 10 -20.42 -24.16 7.05
C LEU A 10 -19.43 -23.23 7.75
N ALA A 11 -18.39 -23.79 8.38
CA ALA A 11 -17.37 -23.00 9.06
C ALA A 11 -16.66 -22.03 8.10
N ILE A 12 -16.25 -22.51 6.92
CA ILE A 12 -15.60 -21.67 5.89
C ILE A 12 -16.56 -20.61 5.38
N THR A 13 -17.82 -20.97 5.12
CA THR A 13 -18.83 -20.01 4.66
C THR A 13 -19.03 -18.90 5.68
N ILE A 14 -19.17 -19.23 6.96
CA ILE A 14 -19.35 -18.24 8.03
C ILE A 14 -18.13 -17.33 8.13
N LEU A 15 -16.91 -17.89 8.13
CA LEU A 15 -15.67 -17.10 8.18
C LEU A 15 -15.52 -16.18 6.96
N GLY A 16 -15.87 -16.67 5.78
CA GLY A 16 -15.89 -15.86 4.55
C GLY A 16 -16.86 -14.69 4.64
N LEU A 17 -18.09 -14.95 5.10
CA LEU A 17 -19.11 -13.90 5.30
C LEU A 17 -18.67 -12.87 6.33
N LEU A 18 -18.07 -13.30 7.45
CA LEU A 18 -17.53 -12.39 8.46
C LEU A 18 -16.41 -11.51 7.91
N THR A 19 -15.53 -12.08 7.08
CA THR A 19 -14.44 -11.33 6.43
C THR A 19 -14.99 -10.26 5.50
N VAL A 20 -15.97 -10.59 4.67
CA VAL A 20 -16.63 -9.63 3.77
C VAL A 20 -17.34 -8.54 4.58
N ALA A 21 -18.07 -8.92 5.63
CA ALA A 21 -18.77 -7.95 6.49
C ALA A 21 -17.78 -6.98 7.17
N ALA A 22 -16.66 -7.49 7.69
CA ALA A 22 -15.61 -6.67 8.29
C ALA A 22 -14.97 -5.71 7.28
N PHE A 23 -14.69 -6.20 6.06
CA PHE A 23 -14.16 -5.37 4.97
C PHE A 23 -15.13 -4.24 4.60
N LEU A 24 -16.40 -4.56 4.38
CA LEU A 24 -17.43 -3.55 4.04
C LEU A 24 -17.60 -2.52 5.16
N TRP A 25 -17.53 -2.96 6.42
CA TRP A 25 -17.58 -2.07 7.57
C TRP A 25 -16.36 -1.13 7.63
N ALA A 26 -15.16 -1.66 7.43
CA ALA A 26 -13.92 -0.87 7.38
C ALA A 26 -13.94 0.14 6.24
N TRP A 27 -14.40 -0.28 5.06
CA TRP A 27 -14.61 0.59 3.90
C TRP A 27 -15.56 1.72 4.22
N ARG A 28 -16.74 1.42 4.78
CA ARG A 28 -17.74 2.43 5.15
C ARG A 28 -17.25 3.40 6.23
N LYS A 29 -16.28 2.98 7.05
CA LYS A 29 -15.64 3.82 8.06
C LYS A 29 -14.47 4.66 7.51
N GLY A 30 -14.14 4.54 6.23
CA GLY A 30 -13.04 5.27 5.61
C GLY A 30 -11.66 4.79 6.06
N GLN A 31 -11.54 3.55 6.56
CA GLN A 31 -10.26 3.00 7.02
C GLN A 31 -9.20 2.96 5.91
N PHE A 32 -9.64 2.95 4.65
CA PHE A 32 -8.78 2.94 3.46
C PHE A 32 -8.66 4.31 2.78
N ASP A 33 -9.33 5.36 3.28
CA ASP A 33 -9.34 6.68 2.63
C ASP A 33 -7.95 7.33 2.60
N ARG A 34 -7.08 6.96 3.55
CA ARG A 34 -5.73 7.51 3.73
C ARG A 34 -4.64 6.45 3.55
N ILE A 35 -4.88 5.45 2.71
CA ILE A 35 -3.91 4.37 2.48
C ILE A 35 -2.58 4.91 1.94
N ASN A 36 -2.63 5.96 1.12
CA ASN A 36 -1.45 6.60 0.58
C ASN A 36 -0.63 7.24 1.71
N ASP A 37 -1.27 8.00 2.60
CA ASP A 37 -0.60 8.62 3.75
C ASP A 37 0.08 7.58 4.66
N GLN A 38 -0.55 6.41 4.83
CA GLN A 38 0.07 5.31 5.60
C GLN A 38 1.28 4.72 4.89
N ALA A 39 1.27 4.65 3.56
CA ALA A 39 2.43 4.22 2.79
C ALA A 39 3.60 5.21 2.90
N MET A 40 3.32 6.49 3.17
CA MET A 40 4.34 7.52 3.39
C MET A 40 5.02 7.42 4.77
N LEU A 41 4.47 6.69 5.74
CA LEU A 41 5.02 6.60 7.11
C LEU A 41 6.44 6.04 7.16
N ALA A 42 6.83 5.23 6.17
CA ALA A 42 8.16 4.65 6.09
C ALA A 42 9.16 5.54 5.30
N MET A 43 8.70 6.66 4.73
CA MET A 43 9.55 7.58 4.00
C MET A 43 10.01 8.71 4.90
N ASP A 44 11.29 9.06 4.81
CA ASP A 44 11.84 10.26 5.42
C ASP A 44 11.64 11.47 4.50
N ASP A 45 11.69 12.69 5.04
CA ASP A 45 11.51 13.91 4.24
C ASP A 45 12.53 14.03 3.08
N ASP A 46 13.74 13.50 3.29
CA ASP A 46 14.80 13.50 2.29
C ASP A 46 14.55 12.50 1.13
N ASP A 47 13.71 11.49 1.33
CA ASP A 47 13.41 10.47 0.32
C ASP A 47 12.72 11.04 -0.92
N PHE A 48 12.04 12.18 -0.79
CA PHE A 48 11.42 12.90 -1.91
C PHE A 48 12.42 13.69 -2.74
N ASN A 49 13.60 13.97 -2.17
CA ASN A 49 14.64 14.79 -2.78
C ASN A 49 15.69 13.96 -3.54
N VAL A 50 15.61 12.63 -3.50
CA VAL A 50 16.52 11.70 -4.19
C VAL A 50 15.94 11.23 -5.53
N ALA A 51 16.79 11.08 -6.55
CA ALA A 51 16.36 10.58 -7.84
C ALA A 51 15.96 9.10 -7.75
N ARG A 52 14.79 8.77 -8.30
CA ARG A 52 14.21 7.42 -8.27
C ARG A 52 14.24 6.83 -9.70
N PRO A 53 15.28 6.06 -10.07
CA PRO A 53 15.49 5.61 -11.46
C PRO A 53 14.41 4.64 -11.99
N TRP A 54 13.65 3.99 -11.11
CA TRP A 54 12.52 3.13 -11.48
C TRP A 54 11.22 3.90 -11.75
N GLU A 55 11.16 5.22 -11.50
CA GLU A 55 9.96 6.02 -11.80
C GLU A 55 9.75 6.15 -13.31
N THR A 56 8.52 5.88 -13.75
CA THR A 56 8.05 6.28 -15.07
C THR A 56 7.98 7.81 -15.20
N VAL A 57 7.88 8.32 -16.43
CA VAL A 57 7.77 9.77 -16.69
C VAL A 57 6.54 10.39 -15.98
N ALA A 58 5.41 9.67 -15.98
CA ALA A 58 4.19 10.13 -15.30
C ALA A 58 4.36 10.21 -13.78
N GLN A 59 4.88 9.14 -13.16
CA GLN A 59 5.16 9.11 -11.71
C GLN A 59 6.15 10.19 -11.28
N ARG A 60 7.17 10.45 -12.10
CA ARG A 60 8.12 11.53 -11.85
C ARG A 60 7.44 12.89 -11.90
N ALA A 61 6.56 13.13 -12.87
CA ALA A 61 5.82 14.39 -12.98
C ALA A 61 4.89 14.61 -11.78
N GLU A 62 4.20 13.56 -11.33
CA GLU A 62 3.35 13.58 -10.14
C GLU A 62 4.16 13.90 -8.87
N ARG A 63 5.30 13.24 -8.66
CA ARG A 63 6.19 13.53 -7.53
C ARG A 63 6.72 14.96 -7.58
N VAL A 64 7.16 15.43 -8.75
CA VAL A 64 7.69 16.80 -8.89
C VAL A 64 6.59 17.84 -8.62
N ALA A 65 5.35 17.56 -9.01
CA ALA A 65 4.21 18.42 -8.69
C ALA A 65 3.91 18.44 -7.18
N ALA A 66 4.06 17.30 -6.49
CA ALA A 66 3.75 17.18 -5.06
C ALA A 66 4.88 17.64 -4.11
N HIS A 67 6.14 17.38 -4.47
CA HIS A 67 7.31 17.55 -3.59
C HIS A 67 8.42 18.43 -4.20
N GLY A 68 8.27 18.87 -5.45
CA GLY A 68 9.29 19.65 -6.15
C GLY A 68 10.34 18.81 -6.88
N PRO A 69 11.24 19.46 -7.64
CA PRO A 69 12.29 18.78 -8.38
C PRO A 69 13.30 18.14 -7.43
N THR A 70 13.77 16.95 -7.81
CA THR A 70 14.88 16.26 -7.15
C THR A 70 16.15 17.10 -7.19
N GLN A 71 16.86 17.20 -6.07
CA GLN A 71 18.16 17.87 -5.99
C GLN A 71 19.31 16.88 -5.79
N LEU A 72 19.04 15.66 -5.32
CA LEU A 72 20.05 14.64 -5.05
C LEU A 72 20.05 13.53 -6.12
N PRO A 73 21.22 13.09 -6.60
CA PRO A 73 21.32 11.96 -7.53
C PRO A 73 20.88 10.66 -6.84
N ALA A 74 20.61 9.62 -7.63
CA ALA A 74 20.32 8.30 -7.08
C ALA A 74 21.59 7.73 -6.43
N VAL A 75 21.57 7.45 -5.13
CA VAL A 75 22.72 6.92 -4.37
C VAL A 75 22.46 5.47 -3.97
N PRO A 76 23.43 4.55 -4.18
CA PRO A 76 23.31 3.19 -3.68
C PRO A 76 23.07 3.16 -2.16
N GLY A 77 22.10 2.37 -1.71
CA GLY A 77 21.82 2.18 -0.28
C GLY A 77 20.55 2.89 0.21
N ILE A 78 20.18 4.05 -0.35
CA ILE A 78 18.95 4.76 0.02
C ILE A 78 17.72 4.00 -0.51
N TRP A 79 17.80 3.51 -1.76
CA TRP A 79 16.72 2.77 -2.41
C TRP A 79 17.11 1.34 -2.82
N GLY A 80 18.18 0.82 -2.21
CA GLY A 80 18.78 -0.46 -2.56
C GLY A 80 19.56 -0.43 -3.88
N GLY A 81 20.88 -0.57 -3.81
CA GLY A 81 21.74 -0.89 -4.97
C GLY A 81 21.65 0.06 -6.19
N ALA A 82 21.23 1.31 -6.01
CA ALA A 82 20.94 2.25 -7.08
C ALA A 82 22.02 2.29 -8.17
N ARG A 83 21.59 2.28 -9.43
CA ARG A 83 22.40 2.65 -10.60
C ARG A 83 21.59 3.60 -11.46
#